data_AF-A0AAN6LNR3-F1
#
_entry.id   AF-A0AAN6LNR3-F1
#
_cell.length_a   1.000
_cell.length_b   1.000
_cell.length_c   1.000
_cell.angle_alpha   90.00
_cell.angle_beta   90.00
_cell.angle_gamma   90.00
#
_symmetry.space_group_name_H-M   'P 1'
#
loop_
_entity.id
_entity.type
_entity.pdbx_description
1 polymer ?
#
loop_
_entity_poly.entity_id
_entity_poly.type
_entity_poly.pdbx_seq_one_letter_code
_entity_poly.pdbx_strand_id
1 'polypeptide(L)'
;MVGSPNADAPSVPTAANGEPSKTKENGPVAAAQGRKPRQKRPNYNEIHSKPLPLVVYPLPAFIPHNPISLVRIAITLLSQSFWPPSSHHVTHKAYFSEETQSIHVTDPKAIRALWEQGFWGSGSLSRSEPQWLVQEKRKRGVQAITTAEEVTRKRREERRQFKLERAKAQREAIEQQLREEGKLDAETNLEELVENGSVTESPRGTYYPSDTGVPIGEVAVPTGGSLMDQVEDKLADAAPVIDPEVRDEEHLQLTFEEAFFLTYVLGILDIYHGDNILDSRSLLRLGCTQSDFPTEPSSSLVRHSIEPDNHFMLKYVVFHHFRSLGWVVRPGIKFACDYLLYLRGPAFTHAEFAIMIIPAYSDPYWSATSARAEACKAKSQRDWWWLHRLNRVQTQVHKTLLLIYVEVPPPWDGCAKEDKEVDVGDVLKRYHVREFVWRRWSPNRNRD
;
A
#
# COMPACT_ATOMS: atom_id res chain seq x y z
N MET A 1 -6.45 24.36 -82.11
CA MET A 1 -7.80 23.83 -81.90
C MET A 1 -8.37 24.43 -80.64
N VAL A 2 -9.40 25.25 -80.83
CA VAL A 2 -10.47 25.74 -79.94
C VAL A 2 -10.12 26.11 -78.49
N GLY A 3 -10.32 27.40 -78.17
CA GLY A 3 -10.31 27.95 -76.82
C GLY A 3 -11.67 28.52 -76.39
N SER A 4 -11.76 28.76 -75.06
CA SER A 4 -12.58 29.76 -74.33
C SER A 4 -14.12 29.56 -74.35
N PRO A 5 -14.95 30.29 -73.53
CA PRO A 5 -14.64 31.46 -72.67
C PRO A 5 -15.42 31.65 -71.31
N ASN A 6 -14.94 32.64 -70.51
CA ASN A 6 -15.63 33.76 -69.76
C ASN A 6 -16.86 33.53 -68.84
N ALA A 7 -17.25 34.38 -67.87
CA ALA A 7 -16.71 35.50 -67.07
C ALA A 7 -17.83 35.97 -66.07
N ASP A 8 -17.43 36.53 -64.92
CA ASP A 8 -18.02 37.57 -64.03
C ASP A 8 -19.51 37.66 -63.56
N ALA A 9 -19.65 37.57 -62.21
CA ALA A 9 -20.39 38.41 -61.20
C ALA A 9 -21.92 38.69 -61.33
N PRO A 10 -22.69 39.26 -60.33
CA PRO A 10 -22.34 39.84 -59.00
C PRO A 10 -23.36 39.65 -57.81
N SER A 11 -23.00 40.23 -56.64
CA SER A 11 -23.84 41.03 -55.69
C SER A 11 -24.79 40.45 -54.60
N VAL A 12 -24.75 41.17 -53.46
CA VAL A 12 -25.50 41.13 -52.17
C VAL A 12 -26.94 41.69 -52.31
N PRO A 13 -27.86 41.43 -51.35
CA PRO A 13 -28.38 42.56 -50.58
C PRO A 13 -28.50 42.34 -49.05
N THR A 14 -28.52 43.48 -48.38
CA THR A 14 -28.57 43.80 -46.95
C THR A 14 -30.00 44.09 -46.46
N ALA A 15 -30.17 44.19 -45.13
CA ALA A 15 -31.23 44.90 -44.35
C ALA A 15 -32.58 44.17 -44.12
N ALA A 16 -33.33 44.32 -43.02
CA ALA A 16 -33.15 44.89 -41.67
C ALA A 16 -34.42 44.62 -40.82
N ASN A 17 -34.29 44.81 -39.50
CA ASN A 17 -35.30 45.20 -38.48
C ASN A 17 -36.24 44.16 -37.82
N GLY A 18 -36.15 44.10 -36.48
CA GLY A 18 -37.26 43.72 -35.60
C GLY A 18 -36.90 43.24 -34.18
N GLU A 19 -36.34 44.09 -33.31
CA GLU A 19 -36.61 44.00 -31.85
C GLU A 19 -37.86 44.87 -31.53
N PRO A 20 -38.55 44.82 -30.35
CA PRO A 20 -38.26 44.08 -29.10
C PRO A 20 -39.50 43.38 -28.46
N SER A 21 -39.32 42.52 -27.45
CA SER A 21 -40.05 42.66 -26.18
C SER A 21 -39.48 41.79 -25.04
N LYS A 22 -39.49 42.41 -23.86
CA LYS A 22 -38.97 41.93 -22.58
C LYS A 22 -39.93 40.94 -21.94
N THR A 23 -39.38 39.90 -21.30
CA THR A 23 -39.88 39.47 -19.99
C THR A 23 -38.74 38.88 -19.17
N LYS A 24 -38.43 39.58 -18.07
CA LYS A 24 -37.61 39.13 -16.96
C LYS A 24 -38.45 38.14 -16.14
N GLU A 25 -37.90 36.98 -15.82
CA GLU A 25 -38.18 36.32 -14.53
C GLU A 25 -36.86 35.84 -13.93
N ASN A 26 -36.51 36.50 -12.82
CA ASN A 26 -35.36 36.20 -11.99
C ASN A 26 -35.69 34.99 -11.11
N GLY A 27 -35.10 33.83 -11.38
CA GLY A 27 -34.92 32.77 -10.40
C GLY A 27 -33.67 33.04 -9.54
N PRO A 28 -33.66 32.74 -8.23
CA PRO A 28 -32.54 33.09 -7.36
C PRO A 28 -31.31 32.27 -7.76
N VAL A 29 -30.25 32.97 -8.18
CA VAL A 29 -28.93 32.41 -8.40
C VAL A 29 -28.39 31.97 -7.04
N ALA A 30 -28.42 30.66 -6.80
CA ALA A 30 -27.77 30.05 -5.64
C ALA A 30 -26.29 30.48 -5.65
N ALA A 31 -25.91 31.27 -4.64
CA ALA A 31 -24.54 31.71 -4.45
C ALA A 31 -23.64 30.47 -4.36
N ALA A 32 -22.82 30.27 -5.40
CA ALA A 32 -21.81 29.22 -5.41
C ALA A 32 -20.82 29.51 -4.28
N GLN A 33 -21.00 28.82 -3.15
CA GLN A 33 -20.07 28.87 -2.03
C GLN A 33 -18.66 28.58 -2.56
N GLY A 34 -17.77 29.55 -2.43
CA GLY A 34 -16.39 29.45 -2.86
C GLY A 34 -15.73 28.22 -2.21
N ARG A 35 -15.32 27.26 -3.04
CA ARG A 35 -14.60 26.07 -2.57
C ARG A 35 -13.33 26.55 -1.86
N LYS A 36 -13.21 26.25 -0.55
CA LYS A 36 -12.02 26.53 0.26
C LYS A 36 -10.76 26.06 -0.51
N PRO A 37 -9.67 26.85 -0.54
CA PRO A 37 -8.46 26.51 -1.28
C PRO A 37 -7.91 25.17 -0.78
N ARG A 38 -7.83 24.22 -1.70
CA ARG A 38 -7.37 22.86 -1.41
C ARG A 38 -5.88 22.95 -1.09
N GLN A 39 -5.49 22.58 0.13
CA GLN A 39 -4.08 22.56 0.53
C GLN A 39 -3.26 21.77 -0.50
N LYS A 40 -2.17 22.38 -0.98
CA LYS A 40 -1.28 21.76 -1.97
C LYS A 40 -0.63 20.55 -1.31
N ARG A 41 -0.78 19.39 -1.96
CA ARG A 41 -0.08 18.18 -1.54
C ARG A 41 1.43 18.40 -1.68
N PRO A 42 2.26 17.77 -0.83
CA PRO A 42 3.70 17.73 -1.04
C PRO A 42 4.02 17.17 -2.43
N ASN A 43 5.09 17.67 -3.05
CA ASN A 43 5.52 17.14 -4.34
C ASN A 43 6.23 15.78 -4.13
N TYR A 44 5.46 14.69 -4.16
CA TYR A 44 5.98 13.34 -3.96
C TYR A 44 7.07 12.94 -4.98
N ASN A 45 7.08 13.54 -6.19
CA ASN A 45 8.12 13.26 -7.17
C ASN A 45 9.48 13.82 -6.76
N GLU A 46 9.52 14.94 -6.01
CA GLU A 46 10.77 15.50 -5.49
C GLU A 46 11.25 14.71 -4.27
N ILE A 47 10.34 14.38 -3.36
CA ILE A 47 10.62 13.62 -2.14
C ILE A 47 11.16 12.23 -2.49
N HIS A 48 10.45 11.49 -3.35
CA HIS A 48 10.85 10.15 -3.79
C HIS A 48 11.51 10.20 -5.18
N SER A 49 12.42 11.15 -5.36
CA SER A 49 13.19 11.29 -6.61
C SER A 49 14.21 10.16 -6.78
N LYS A 50 14.76 9.65 -5.66
CA LYS A 50 15.70 8.54 -5.64
C LYS A 50 14.99 7.22 -5.33
N PRO A 51 15.14 6.17 -6.14
CA PRO A 51 14.49 4.88 -5.89
C PRO A 51 15.18 4.04 -4.80
N LEU A 52 16.46 4.32 -4.54
CA LEU A 52 17.30 3.63 -3.56
C LEU A 52 18.12 4.65 -2.77
N PRO A 53 18.53 4.33 -1.53
CA PRO A 53 19.31 5.20 -0.66
C PRO A 53 20.81 5.19 -1.05
N LEU A 54 21.09 5.27 -2.35
CA LEU A 54 22.43 5.22 -2.93
C LEU A 54 22.64 6.42 -3.84
N VAL A 55 23.89 6.87 -3.91
CA VAL A 55 24.30 7.85 -4.92
C VAL A 55 24.72 7.09 -6.17
N VAL A 56 23.96 7.28 -7.25
CA VAL A 56 24.26 6.69 -8.56
C VAL A 56 24.99 7.74 -9.42
N TYR A 57 26.05 7.32 -10.09
CA TYR A 57 26.81 8.15 -11.03
C TYR A 57 26.60 7.62 -12.45
N PRO A 58 25.46 7.94 -13.09
CA PRO A 58 25.12 7.38 -14.40
C PRO A 58 26.12 7.84 -15.47
N LEU A 59 26.40 6.96 -16.42
CA LEU A 59 27.17 7.33 -17.60
C LEU A 59 26.40 8.38 -18.42
N PRO A 60 27.11 9.34 -19.06
CA PRO A 60 26.49 10.27 -19.98
C PRO A 60 25.71 9.54 -21.08
N ALA A 61 24.59 10.13 -21.51
CA ALA A 61 23.80 9.56 -22.59
C ALA A 61 24.63 9.40 -23.87
N PHE A 62 24.62 8.20 -24.44
CA PHE A 62 25.26 7.92 -25.73
C PHE A 62 24.42 8.52 -26.87
N ILE A 63 25.05 9.37 -27.68
CA ILE A 63 24.43 10.00 -28.84
C ILE A 63 25.18 9.50 -30.08
N PRO A 64 24.63 8.52 -30.83
CA PRO A 64 25.36 7.82 -31.89
C PRO A 64 25.98 8.73 -32.95
N HIS A 65 25.32 9.85 -33.26
CA HIS A 65 25.77 10.79 -34.29
C HIS A 65 26.83 11.80 -33.79
N ASN A 66 27.10 11.84 -32.48
CA ASN A 66 28.07 12.77 -31.89
C ASN A 66 29.29 12.00 -31.36
N PRO A 67 30.46 12.06 -32.02
CA PRO A 67 31.66 11.36 -31.56
C PRO A 67 32.16 11.90 -30.21
N ILE A 68 31.83 13.14 -29.83
CA ILE A 68 32.16 13.70 -28.51
C ILE A 68 31.41 12.95 -27.40
N SER A 69 30.25 12.36 -27.69
CA SER A 69 29.52 11.55 -26.71
C SER A 69 30.31 10.29 -26.33
N LEU A 70 30.97 9.63 -27.29
CA LEU A 70 31.87 8.49 -27.04
C LEU A 70 33.07 8.92 -26.19
N VAL A 71 33.68 10.06 -26.52
CA VAL A 71 34.81 10.59 -25.75
C VAL A 71 34.40 10.90 -24.32
N ARG A 72 33.23 11.51 -24.10
CA ARG A 72 32.71 11.77 -22.75
C ARG A 72 32.45 10.49 -21.97
N ILE A 73 31.88 9.46 -22.60
CA ILE A 73 31.67 8.16 -21.97
C ILE A 73 33.02 7.51 -21.64
N ALA A 74 33.99 7.53 -22.56
CA ALA A 74 35.32 6.97 -22.36
C ALA A 74 36.07 7.67 -21.22
N ILE A 75 36.06 9.00 -21.18
CA ILE A 75 36.64 9.78 -20.06
C ILE A 75 35.94 9.42 -18.75
N THR A 76 34.60 9.32 -18.75
CA THR A 76 33.86 8.97 -17.53
C THR A 76 34.22 7.57 -17.06
N LEU A 77 34.25 6.58 -17.95
CA LEU A 77 34.65 5.20 -17.64
C LEU A 77 36.09 5.12 -17.13
N LEU A 78 37.04 5.80 -17.78
CA LEU A 78 38.43 5.85 -17.33
C LEU A 78 38.52 6.49 -15.95
N SER A 79 37.89 7.65 -15.74
CA SER A 79 37.91 8.36 -14.46
C SER A 79 37.30 7.51 -13.33
N GLN A 80 36.16 6.86 -13.58
CA GLN A 80 35.49 6.00 -12.61
C GLN A 80 36.25 4.68 -12.38
N SER A 81 37.03 4.21 -13.35
CA SER A 81 37.87 3.03 -13.19
C SER A 81 39.12 3.29 -12.34
N PHE A 82 39.72 4.48 -12.43
CA PHE A 82 40.90 4.84 -11.64
C PHE A 82 40.55 5.48 -10.29
N TRP A 83 39.45 6.23 -10.23
CA TRP A 83 38.93 6.88 -9.03
C TRP A 83 37.43 6.60 -8.88
N PRO A 84 37.06 5.39 -8.45
CA PRO A 84 35.66 5.02 -8.29
C PRO A 84 35.00 5.94 -7.25
N PRO A 85 33.92 6.66 -7.62
CA PRO A 85 33.21 7.50 -6.67
C PRO A 85 32.47 6.61 -5.66
N SER A 86 32.48 6.98 -4.38
CA SER A 86 31.73 6.24 -3.37
C SER A 86 30.22 6.45 -3.58
N SER A 87 29.48 5.35 -3.64
CA SER A 87 28.02 5.32 -3.61
C SER A 87 27.45 5.32 -2.19
N HIS A 88 28.24 4.89 -1.20
CA HIS A 88 27.86 4.72 0.21
C HIS A 88 28.45 5.85 1.06
N HIS A 89 27.71 6.96 1.19
CA HIS A 89 28.14 8.11 2.00
C HIS A 89 27.66 8.03 3.45
N VAL A 90 26.57 7.30 3.70
CA VAL A 90 25.94 7.20 5.02
C VAL A 90 25.53 5.76 5.26
N THR A 91 26.06 5.18 6.33
CA THR A 91 25.59 3.90 6.87
C THR A 91 24.65 4.20 8.03
N HIS A 92 23.43 3.69 7.94
CA HIS A 92 22.39 3.87 8.93
C HIS A 92 22.49 2.79 10.00
N LYS A 93 22.12 3.14 11.25
CA LYS A 93 22.11 2.19 12.36
C LYS A 93 20.70 1.67 12.61
N ALA A 94 20.58 0.37 12.80
CA ALA A 94 19.35 -0.29 13.19
C ALA A 94 19.62 -1.24 14.36
N TYR A 95 18.58 -1.57 15.12
CA TYR A 95 18.67 -2.39 16.32
C TYR A 95 17.70 -3.56 16.21
N PHE A 96 18.19 -4.78 16.43
CA PHE A 96 17.33 -5.95 16.51
C PHE A 96 16.66 -6.01 17.90
N SER A 97 15.34 -6.06 17.92
CA SER A 97 14.53 -6.22 19.13
C SER A 97 13.99 -7.63 19.21
N GLU A 98 14.44 -8.39 20.22
CA GLU A 98 13.96 -9.76 20.47
C GLU A 98 12.48 -9.80 20.85
N GLU A 99 12.02 -8.82 21.64
CA GLU A 99 10.64 -8.74 22.14
C GLU A 99 9.61 -8.61 21.01
N THR A 100 9.96 -7.86 19.96
CA THR A 100 9.06 -7.57 18.84
C THR A 100 9.44 -8.33 17.57
N GLN A 101 10.50 -9.13 17.61
CA GLN A 101 11.04 -9.90 16.48
C GLN A 101 11.16 -9.06 15.20
N SER A 102 11.66 -7.83 15.36
CA SER A 102 11.76 -6.87 14.26
C SER A 102 12.98 -5.98 14.43
N ILE A 103 13.35 -5.30 13.33
CA ILE A 103 14.55 -4.48 13.26
C ILE A 103 14.12 -3.02 13.27
N HIS A 104 14.59 -2.26 14.26
CA HIS A 104 14.14 -0.90 14.54
C HIS A 104 15.18 0.11 14.10
N VAL A 105 14.76 1.11 13.33
CA VAL A 105 15.55 2.31 13.03
C VAL A 105 14.96 3.46 13.81
N THR A 106 15.77 4.08 14.67
CA THR A 106 15.33 5.13 15.60
C THR A 106 15.83 6.52 15.22
N ASP A 107 16.91 6.63 14.42
CA ASP A 107 17.43 7.93 13.99
C ASP A 107 16.48 8.59 12.96
N PRO A 108 15.94 9.79 13.23
CA PRO A 108 15.01 10.46 12.32
C PRO A 108 15.57 10.70 10.91
N LYS A 109 16.89 10.93 10.78
CA LYS A 109 17.52 11.12 9.46
C LYS A 109 17.57 9.82 8.67
N ALA A 110 17.97 8.72 9.32
CA ALA A 110 17.93 7.39 8.74
C ALA A 110 16.51 6.98 8.32
N ILE A 111 15.53 7.21 9.20
CA ILE A 111 14.12 6.93 8.93
C ILE A 111 13.65 7.62 7.64
N ARG A 112 13.91 8.94 7.51
CA ARG A 112 13.54 9.68 6.31
C ARG A 112 14.30 9.19 5.08
N ALA A 113 15.61 8.98 5.19
CA ALA A 113 16.41 8.51 4.06
C ALA A 113 15.89 7.16 3.53
N LEU A 114 15.62 6.21 4.41
CA LEU A 114 15.09 4.89 4.05
C LEU A 114 13.67 4.98 3.47
N TRP A 115 12.77 5.74 4.11
CA TRP A 115 11.40 5.83 3.61
C TRP A 115 11.31 6.59 2.29
N GLU A 116 11.96 7.75 2.20
CA GLU A 116 11.93 8.60 1.00
C GLU A 116 12.64 7.94 -0.17
N GLN A 117 13.70 7.17 0.09
CA GLN A 117 14.55 6.56 -0.94
C GLN A 117 14.35 5.03 -1.00
N GLY A 118 13.10 4.59 -1.18
CA GLY A 118 12.79 3.18 -1.45
C GLY A 118 11.63 2.58 -0.67
N PHE A 119 10.93 3.37 0.17
CA PHE A 119 9.75 2.94 0.95
C PHE A 119 10.03 1.74 1.87
N TRP A 120 11.21 1.72 2.49
CA TRP A 120 11.61 0.65 3.41
C TRP A 120 10.89 0.77 4.76
N GLY A 121 10.44 -0.35 5.32
CA GLY A 121 9.92 -0.42 6.68
C GLY A 121 8.53 0.18 6.88
N SER A 122 8.01 0.19 8.09
CA SER A 122 6.75 0.85 8.45
C SER A 122 6.91 1.59 9.76
N GLY A 123 6.25 2.73 9.94
CA GLY A 123 6.17 3.37 11.26
C GLY A 123 5.52 2.42 12.27
N SER A 124 6.04 2.40 13.50
CA SER A 124 5.48 1.58 14.60
C SER A 124 4.16 2.14 15.11
N LEU A 125 3.97 3.46 15.03
CA LEU A 125 2.78 4.17 15.52
C LEU A 125 1.92 4.78 14.38
N SER A 126 2.49 4.88 13.18
CA SER A 126 1.82 5.35 11.97
C SER A 126 1.50 4.20 11.00
N ARG A 127 0.60 4.41 10.05
CA ARG A 127 0.16 3.34 9.14
C ARG A 127 1.18 2.95 8.07
N SER A 128 2.09 3.85 7.70
CA SER A 128 3.09 3.61 6.66
C SER A 128 4.30 4.51 6.85
N GLU A 129 4.13 5.81 6.58
CA GLU A 129 5.17 6.81 6.76
C GLU A 129 5.20 7.19 8.24
N PRO A 130 6.37 7.22 8.88
CA PRO A 130 6.50 7.65 10.26
C PRO A 130 6.20 9.14 10.36
N GLN A 131 4.97 9.46 10.77
CA GLN A 131 4.44 10.81 10.90
C GLN A 131 3.86 11.07 12.30
N TRP A 132 4.01 10.14 13.24
CA TRP A 132 3.35 10.18 14.54
C TRP A 132 3.69 11.47 15.30
N LEU A 133 4.96 11.87 15.36
CA LEU A 133 5.38 13.10 16.01
C LEU A 133 4.69 14.34 15.43
N VAL A 134 4.56 14.38 14.10
CA VAL A 134 3.90 15.48 13.39
C VAL A 134 2.41 15.48 13.71
N GLN A 135 1.77 14.31 13.76
CA GLN A 135 0.36 14.18 14.12
C GLN A 135 0.12 14.57 15.59
N GLU A 136 1.00 14.18 16.50
CA GLU A 136 0.84 14.45 17.93
C GLU A 136 1.04 15.94 18.26
N LYS A 137 2.05 16.58 17.65
CA LYS A 137 2.22 18.05 17.73
C LYS A 137 0.99 18.80 17.21
N ARG A 138 0.32 18.27 16.18
CA ARG A 138 -0.92 18.86 15.66
C ARG A 138 -2.11 18.67 16.59
N LYS A 139 -2.31 17.48 17.17
CA LYS A 139 -3.38 17.25 18.15
C LYS A 139 -3.26 18.20 19.34
N ARG A 140 -2.04 18.54 19.74
CA ARG A 140 -1.74 19.50 20.81
C ARG A 140 -1.77 20.97 20.36
N GLY A 141 -2.17 21.26 19.12
CA GLY A 141 -2.32 22.62 18.60
C GLY A 141 -1.00 23.33 18.23
N VAL A 142 0.14 22.62 18.21
CA VAL A 142 1.47 23.21 17.98
C VAL A 142 1.77 23.43 16.49
N GLN A 143 1.11 22.71 15.57
CA GLN A 143 1.27 22.89 14.12
C GLN A 143 -0.08 22.88 13.38
N ALA A 144 -0.24 23.78 12.40
CA ALA A 144 -1.52 24.04 11.70
C ALA A 144 -1.69 23.37 10.31
N ILE A 145 -0.71 22.60 9.82
CA ILE A 145 -0.78 21.97 8.49
C ILE A 145 -1.63 20.69 8.59
N THR A 146 -2.48 20.38 7.62
CA THR A 146 -3.39 19.21 7.65
C THR A 146 -2.81 18.03 6.85
N THR A 147 -2.77 16.80 7.38
CA THR A 147 -2.26 15.61 6.66
C THR A 147 -3.33 15.01 5.75
N ALA A 148 -2.90 14.25 4.74
CA ALA A 148 -3.81 13.47 3.90
C ALA A 148 -4.62 12.44 4.70
N GLU A 149 -4.04 11.86 5.75
CA GLU A 149 -4.73 10.92 6.65
C GLU A 149 -5.83 11.60 7.47
N GLU A 150 -5.55 12.77 8.05
CA GLU A 150 -6.56 13.58 8.76
C GLU A 150 -7.68 14.01 7.83
N VAL A 151 -7.38 14.43 6.61
CA VAL A 151 -8.40 14.73 5.60
C VAL A 151 -9.24 13.49 5.31
N THR A 152 -8.64 12.30 5.22
CA THR A 152 -9.43 11.06 5.07
C THR A 152 -10.23 10.69 6.31
N ARG A 153 -9.72 10.96 7.52
CA ARG A 153 -10.42 10.71 8.79
C ARG A 153 -11.61 11.65 8.95
N LYS A 154 -11.42 12.96 8.76
CA LYS A 154 -12.49 13.97 8.75
C LYS A 154 -13.56 13.63 7.70
N ARG A 155 -13.16 13.26 6.48
CA ARG A 155 -14.11 12.76 5.46
C ARG A 155 -14.81 11.45 5.84
N ARG A 156 -14.22 10.61 6.70
CA ARG A 156 -14.88 9.39 7.19
C ARG A 156 -15.86 9.72 8.31
N GLU A 157 -15.51 10.67 9.17
CA GLU A 157 -16.39 11.21 10.21
C GLU A 157 -17.58 11.94 9.60
N GLU A 158 -17.36 12.86 8.65
CA GLU A 158 -18.40 13.52 7.86
C GLU A 158 -19.29 12.49 7.15
N ARG A 159 -18.71 11.46 6.51
CA ARG A 159 -19.50 10.37 5.91
C ARG A 159 -20.26 9.54 6.93
N ARG A 160 -19.73 9.35 8.13
CA ARG A 160 -20.38 8.61 9.22
C ARG A 160 -21.55 9.43 9.78
N GLN A 161 -21.34 10.72 10.01
CA GLN A 161 -22.37 11.67 10.42
C GLN A 161 -23.47 11.76 9.39
N PHE A 162 -23.13 11.96 8.12
CA PHE A 162 -24.12 11.98 7.04
C PHE A 162 -24.91 10.67 6.90
N LYS A 163 -24.26 9.51 7.10
CA LYS A 163 -24.96 8.22 7.17
C LYS A 163 -25.89 8.13 8.37
N LEU A 164 -25.46 8.64 9.52
CA LEU A 164 -26.24 8.64 10.76
C LEU A 164 -27.44 9.59 10.68
N GLU A 165 -27.26 10.78 10.13
CA GLU A 165 -28.32 11.74 9.84
C GLU A 165 -29.34 11.18 8.85
N ARG A 166 -28.86 10.55 7.77
CA ARG A 166 -29.74 9.86 6.82
C ARG A 166 -30.54 8.75 7.50
N ALA A 167 -29.89 7.93 8.33
CA ALA A 167 -30.58 6.87 9.07
C ALA A 167 -31.62 7.44 10.04
N LYS A 168 -31.30 8.54 10.74
CA LYS A 168 -32.22 9.24 11.63
C LYS A 168 -33.44 9.79 10.89
N ALA A 169 -33.23 10.47 9.75
CA ALA A 169 -34.31 11.00 8.93
C ALA A 169 -35.19 9.88 8.34
N GLN A 170 -34.60 8.76 7.92
CA GLN A 170 -35.35 7.58 7.47
C GLN A 170 -36.22 7.02 8.60
N ARG A 171 -35.68 6.95 9.82
CA ARG A 171 -36.39 6.48 11.01
C ARG A 171 -37.54 7.39 11.39
N GLU A 172 -37.32 8.70 11.43
CA GLU A 172 -38.36 9.70 11.71
C GLU A 172 -39.48 9.67 10.66
N ALA A 173 -39.14 9.49 9.37
CA ALA A 173 -40.14 9.35 8.31
C ALA A 173 -41.01 8.09 8.47
N ILE A 174 -40.40 6.96 8.85
CA ILE A 174 -41.13 5.71 9.14
C ILE A 174 -42.05 5.88 10.35
N GLU A 175 -41.58 6.53 11.41
CA GLU A 175 -42.37 6.84 12.60
C GLU A 175 -43.57 7.73 12.27
N GLN A 176 -43.40 8.74 11.42
CA GLN A 176 -44.50 9.58 10.94
C GLN A 176 -45.52 8.78 10.11
N GLN A 177 -45.07 7.93 9.17
CA GLN A 177 -45.96 7.07 8.40
C GLN A 177 -46.79 6.14 9.29
N LEU A 178 -46.16 5.52 10.29
CA LEU A 178 -46.87 4.63 11.23
C LEU A 178 -47.88 5.39 12.10
N ARG A 179 -47.61 6.65 12.47
CA ARG A 179 -48.57 7.53 13.15
C ARG A 179 -49.75 7.87 12.25
N GLU A 180 -49.52 8.20 10.98
CA GLU A 180 -50.57 8.47 9.99
C GLU A 180 -51.44 7.23 9.72
N GLU A 181 -50.83 6.04 9.70
CA GLU A 181 -51.54 4.76 9.56
C GLU A 181 -52.30 4.34 10.84
N GLY A 182 -52.21 5.10 11.93
CA GLY A 182 -52.88 4.82 13.20
C GLY A 182 -52.32 3.59 13.94
N LYS A 183 -51.11 3.15 13.58
CA LYS A 183 -50.42 1.99 14.18
C LYS A 183 -49.47 2.37 15.33
N LEU A 184 -49.29 3.68 15.54
CA LEU A 184 -48.43 4.27 16.57
C LEU A 184 -49.23 5.31 17.37
N ASP A 185 -49.31 5.13 18.69
CA ASP A 185 -49.95 6.10 19.59
C ASP A 185 -49.08 7.36 19.73
N ALA A 186 -49.69 8.48 20.14
CA ALA A 186 -49.02 9.79 20.20
C ALA A 186 -47.82 9.84 21.18
N GLU A 187 -47.76 8.92 22.16
CA GLU A 187 -46.71 8.87 23.19
C GLU A 187 -45.69 7.73 22.99
N THR A 188 -45.97 6.74 22.12
CA THR A 188 -45.07 5.60 21.93
C THR A 188 -44.02 5.89 20.87
N ASN A 189 -42.77 5.50 21.17
CA ASN A 189 -41.64 5.68 20.26
C ASN A 189 -41.39 4.40 19.44
N LEU A 190 -40.84 4.56 18.22
CA LEU A 190 -40.50 3.42 17.36
C LEU A 190 -39.50 2.44 18.03
N GLU A 191 -38.69 2.92 18.96
CA GLU A 191 -37.82 2.13 19.85
C GLU A 191 -38.60 1.06 20.65
N GLU A 192 -39.72 1.44 21.28
CA GLU A 192 -40.52 0.54 22.11
C GLU A 192 -41.24 -0.53 21.26
N LEU A 193 -41.58 -0.22 20.01
CA LEU A 193 -42.22 -1.17 19.10
C LEU A 193 -41.25 -2.28 18.62
N VAL A 194 -39.98 -1.94 18.46
CA VAL A 194 -38.91 -2.90 18.15
C VAL A 194 -38.63 -3.78 19.37
N GLU A 195 -38.58 -3.19 20.57
CA GLU A 195 -38.38 -3.92 21.82
C GLU A 195 -39.56 -4.86 22.16
N ASN A 196 -40.78 -4.44 21.86
CA ASN A 196 -42.00 -5.25 21.99
C ASN A 196 -42.18 -6.29 20.87
N GLY A 197 -41.27 -6.35 19.88
CA GLY A 197 -41.24 -7.39 18.84
C GLY A 197 -42.25 -7.23 17.69
N SER A 198 -42.99 -6.12 17.63
CA SER A 198 -43.96 -5.83 16.57
C SER A 198 -43.30 -5.39 15.25
N VAL A 199 -42.09 -4.83 15.33
CA VAL A 199 -41.28 -4.39 14.19
C VAL A 199 -39.89 -5.00 14.32
N THR A 200 -39.39 -5.60 13.24
CA THR A 200 -38.04 -6.18 13.22
C THR A 200 -37.08 -5.28 12.45
N GLU A 201 -35.93 -4.99 13.05
CA GLU A 201 -34.87 -4.20 12.42
C GLU A 201 -33.83 -5.13 11.76
N SER A 202 -33.54 -4.87 10.49
CA SER A 202 -32.48 -5.58 9.79
C SER A 202 -31.09 -5.02 10.14
N PRO A 203 -30.01 -5.80 9.94
CA PRO A 203 -28.64 -5.29 10.07
C PRO A 203 -28.30 -4.12 9.12
N ARG A 204 -29.17 -3.80 8.15
CA ARG A 204 -29.05 -2.66 7.24
C ARG A 204 -29.89 -1.44 7.67
N GLY A 205 -30.58 -1.51 8.82
CA GLY A 205 -31.44 -0.45 9.32
C GLY A 205 -32.78 -0.35 8.60
N THR A 206 -33.22 -1.43 7.94
CA THR A 206 -34.57 -1.51 7.35
C THR A 206 -35.53 -2.16 8.34
N TYR A 207 -36.67 -1.52 8.56
CA TYR A 207 -37.72 -1.99 9.47
C TYR A 207 -38.79 -2.77 8.71
N TYR A 208 -39.18 -3.93 9.24
CA TYR A 208 -40.23 -4.79 8.69
C TYR A 208 -41.33 -5.00 9.73
N PRO A 209 -42.62 -4.93 9.34
CA PRO A 209 -43.70 -5.42 10.19
C PRO A 209 -43.55 -6.93 10.39
N SER A 210 -43.83 -7.44 11.59
CA SER A 210 -43.73 -8.88 11.90
C SER A 210 -44.52 -9.78 10.94
N ASP A 211 -45.62 -9.27 10.39
CA ASP A 211 -46.64 -10.11 9.74
C ASP A 211 -46.59 -10.11 8.20
N THR A 212 -45.88 -9.17 7.56
CA THR A 212 -46.02 -8.98 6.10
C THR A 212 -44.72 -9.08 5.31
N GLY A 213 -43.54 -8.94 5.95
CA GLY A 213 -42.24 -9.02 5.27
C GLY A 213 -41.98 -7.96 4.19
N VAL A 214 -42.90 -7.01 4.01
CA VAL A 214 -42.77 -5.87 3.09
C VAL A 214 -42.09 -4.72 3.85
N PRO A 215 -41.05 -4.08 3.27
CA PRO A 215 -40.38 -2.96 3.92
C PRO A 215 -41.34 -1.78 4.12
N ILE A 216 -41.31 -1.16 5.29
CA ILE A 216 -42.10 0.05 5.59
C ILE A 216 -41.43 1.24 4.86
N GLY A 217 -41.89 1.50 3.64
CA GLY A 217 -41.57 2.71 2.86
C GLY A 217 -40.24 2.68 2.08
N GLU A 218 -40.28 3.17 0.84
CA GLU A 218 -39.11 3.55 0.06
C GLU A 218 -39.21 5.06 -0.21
N VAL A 219 -38.46 5.87 0.55
CA VAL A 219 -38.53 7.34 0.43
C VAL A 219 -37.20 7.90 -0.08
N ALA A 220 -37.25 8.54 -1.24
CA ALA A 220 -36.20 9.40 -1.76
C ALA A 220 -36.46 10.85 -1.28
N VAL A 221 -35.49 11.43 -0.56
CA VAL A 221 -35.53 12.85 -0.17
C VAL A 221 -34.23 13.55 -0.60
N PRO A 222 -34.31 14.76 -1.20
CA PRO A 222 -33.15 15.59 -1.50
C PRO A 222 -32.66 16.36 -0.25
N THR A 223 -31.37 16.65 -0.24
CA THR A 223 -30.62 17.20 0.91
C THR A 223 -30.61 18.72 0.92
N GLY A 224 -30.81 19.35 2.08
CA GLY A 224 -30.46 20.76 2.31
C GLY A 224 -30.76 21.25 3.72
N GLY A 225 -29.73 21.72 4.43
CA GLY A 225 -29.87 22.45 5.71
C GLY A 225 -28.78 22.13 6.73
N SER A 226 -27.81 23.03 6.87
CA SER A 226 -26.62 22.95 7.73
C SER A 226 -26.95 22.97 9.23
N LEU A 227 -26.42 21.99 9.96
CA LEU A 227 -26.29 21.98 11.43
C LEU A 227 -24.82 22.10 11.87
N MET A 228 -23.92 22.49 10.95
CA MET A 228 -22.47 22.54 11.20
C MET A 228 -22.02 23.75 12.03
N ASP A 229 -22.79 24.84 12.07
CA ASP A 229 -22.33 26.08 12.73
C ASP A 229 -22.41 26.00 14.27
N GLN A 230 -23.19 25.07 14.86
CA GLN A 230 -23.37 25.01 16.32
C GLN A 230 -22.38 24.10 17.05
N VAL A 231 -21.67 23.24 16.31
CA VAL A 231 -20.68 22.30 16.88
C VAL A 231 -19.27 22.89 16.84
N GLU A 232 -19.01 23.81 15.91
CA GLU A 232 -17.70 24.48 15.78
C GLU A 232 -17.47 25.47 16.94
N ASP A 233 -18.52 26.13 17.46
CA ASP A 233 -18.42 27.09 18.58
C ASP A 233 -18.18 26.41 19.94
N LYS A 234 -18.62 25.17 20.16
CA LYS A 234 -18.46 24.48 21.46
C LYS A 234 -17.11 23.80 21.66
N LEU A 235 -16.32 23.64 20.60
CA LEU A 235 -14.99 23.01 20.68
C LEU A 235 -13.84 24.01 20.85
N ALA A 236 -14.12 25.32 20.74
CA ALA A 236 -13.11 26.38 20.81
C ALA A 236 -12.67 26.75 22.24
N ASP A 237 -13.47 26.41 23.26
CA ASP A 237 -13.27 26.88 24.64
C ASP A 237 -12.39 26.01 25.54
N ALA A 238 -11.86 24.90 25.03
CA ALA A 238 -10.96 24.03 25.80
C ALA A 238 -9.58 23.97 25.14
N ALA A 239 -8.80 25.03 25.26
CA ALA A 239 -7.38 25.01 24.90
C ALA A 239 -6.60 24.24 25.99
N PRO A 240 -6.11 23.01 25.73
CA PRO A 240 -5.28 22.30 26.70
C PRO A 240 -3.93 23.02 26.85
N VAL A 241 -3.41 23.02 28.07
CA VAL A 241 -2.08 23.50 28.42
C VAL A 241 -1.04 22.74 27.59
N ILE A 242 -0.29 23.49 26.76
CA ILE A 242 0.68 22.95 25.81
C ILE A 242 1.99 22.65 26.53
N ASP A 243 2.30 21.36 26.69
CA ASP A 243 3.64 20.91 27.02
C ASP A 243 4.53 21.02 25.76
N PRO A 244 5.56 21.88 25.73
CA PRO A 244 6.24 22.26 24.50
C PRO A 244 7.15 21.18 23.89
N GLU A 245 7.41 20.07 24.59
CA GLU A 245 8.44 19.11 24.16
C GLU A 245 7.88 17.67 24.04
N VAL A 246 7.10 17.43 22.99
CA VAL A 246 6.70 16.06 22.62
C VAL A 246 7.94 15.32 22.09
N ARG A 247 8.40 14.30 22.83
CA ARG A 247 9.45 13.38 22.39
C ARG A 247 8.92 12.47 21.29
N ASP A 248 9.76 12.17 20.30
CA ASP A 248 9.42 11.17 19.27
C ASP A 248 9.58 9.76 19.84
N GLU A 249 8.49 9.01 19.87
CA GLU A 249 8.44 7.61 20.30
C GLU A 249 8.29 6.66 19.11
N GLU A 250 8.12 7.20 17.91
CA GLU A 250 7.98 6.38 16.71
C GLU A 250 9.34 5.96 16.17
N HIS A 251 9.41 4.70 15.75
CA HIS A 251 10.54 4.13 15.06
C HIS A 251 10.08 3.46 13.78
N LEU A 252 11.00 3.31 12.83
CA LEU A 252 10.74 2.58 11.60
C LEU A 252 11.07 1.10 11.83
N GLN A 253 10.07 0.24 11.63
CA GLN A 253 10.21 -1.21 11.71
C GLN A 253 10.47 -1.79 10.32
N LEU A 254 11.64 -2.40 10.15
CA LEU A 254 12.02 -3.14 8.95
C LEU A 254 11.66 -4.62 9.13
N THR A 255 11.20 -5.26 8.04
CA THR A 255 11.14 -6.72 8.00
C THR A 255 12.55 -7.31 7.89
N PHE A 256 12.72 -8.59 8.25
CA PHE A 256 14.03 -9.24 8.10
C PHE A 256 14.51 -9.25 6.66
N GLU A 257 13.61 -9.41 5.67
CA GLU A 257 13.96 -9.41 4.25
C GLU A 257 14.41 -8.03 3.78
N GLU A 258 13.72 -6.96 4.22
CA GLU A 258 14.12 -5.57 3.96
C GLU A 258 15.50 -5.30 4.58
N ALA A 259 15.68 -5.62 5.85
CA ALA A 259 16.91 -5.35 6.58
C ALA A 259 18.09 -6.15 6.05
N PHE A 260 17.88 -7.43 5.69
CA PHE A 260 18.90 -8.26 5.08
C PHE A 260 19.30 -7.72 3.71
N PHE A 261 18.35 -7.27 2.88
CA PHE A 261 18.67 -6.64 1.59
C PHE A 261 19.45 -5.32 1.76
N LEU A 262 19.04 -4.46 2.69
CA LEU A 262 19.70 -3.19 2.98
C LEU A 262 21.15 -3.38 3.47
N THR A 263 21.39 -4.46 4.22
CA THR A 263 22.71 -4.79 4.77
C THR A 263 23.58 -5.52 3.73
N TYR A 264 23.08 -6.63 3.18
CA TYR A 264 23.86 -7.52 2.30
C TYR A 264 23.99 -7.01 0.87
N VAL A 265 22.92 -6.47 0.27
CA VAL A 265 22.94 -6.04 -1.14
C VAL A 265 23.38 -4.59 -1.26
N LEU A 266 22.83 -3.71 -0.42
CA LEU A 266 23.11 -2.27 -0.51
C LEU A 266 24.23 -1.79 0.42
N GLY A 267 24.59 -2.52 1.48
CA GLY A 267 25.65 -2.11 2.40
C GLY A 267 25.42 -0.75 3.09
N ILE A 268 24.15 -0.34 3.29
CA ILE A 268 23.80 0.97 3.87
C ILE A 268 23.21 0.88 5.28
N LEU A 269 23.10 -0.32 5.84
CA LEU A 269 22.49 -0.54 7.15
C LEU A 269 23.38 -1.45 8.00
N ASP A 270 23.74 -0.98 9.19
CA ASP A 270 24.40 -1.76 10.23
C ASP A 270 23.37 -2.14 11.28
N ILE A 271 23.22 -3.44 11.53
CA ILE A 271 22.24 -3.96 12.49
C ILE A 271 22.96 -4.39 13.76
N TYR A 272 22.57 -3.78 14.87
CA TYR A 272 23.09 -4.05 16.20
C TYR A 272 22.22 -5.05 16.94
N HIS A 273 22.86 -6.04 17.55
CA HIS A 273 22.26 -6.92 18.54
C HIS A 273 23.03 -6.76 19.86
N GLY A 274 22.44 -6.03 20.80
CA GLY A 274 23.18 -5.46 21.93
C GLY A 274 24.28 -4.51 21.41
N ASP A 275 25.53 -4.76 21.80
CA ASP A 275 26.68 -3.95 21.40
C ASP A 275 27.39 -4.48 20.13
N ASN A 276 26.96 -5.62 19.60
CA ASN A 276 27.62 -6.27 18.46
C ASN A 276 26.90 -5.96 17.15
N ILE A 277 27.67 -5.69 16.10
CA ILE A 277 27.16 -5.58 14.73
C ILE A 277 27.02 -7.00 14.15
N LEU A 278 25.85 -7.31 13.60
CA LEU A 278 25.59 -8.58 12.94
C LEU A 278 26.19 -8.57 11.53
N ASP A 279 27.00 -9.58 11.22
CA ASP A 279 27.45 -9.85 9.86
C ASP A 279 26.29 -10.43 9.02
N SER A 280 26.46 -10.45 7.69
CA SER A 280 25.42 -10.94 6.79
C SER A 280 25.04 -12.41 7.07
N ARG A 281 25.99 -13.24 7.52
CA ARG A 281 25.71 -14.64 7.85
C ARG A 281 24.89 -14.76 9.13
N SER A 282 25.27 -14.08 10.20
CA SER A 282 24.48 -14.10 11.44
C SER A 282 23.10 -13.51 11.23
N LEU A 283 22.99 -12.48 10.38
CA LEU A 283 21.70 -11.89 10.01
C LEU A 283 20.82 -12.85 9.20
N LEU A 284 21.40 -13.60 8.25
CA LEU A 284 20.71 -14.67 7.52
C LEU A 284 20.20 -15.75 8.49
N ARG A 285 21.07 -16.25 9.38
CA ARG A 285 20.69 -17.25 10.40
C ARG A 285 19.61 -16.71 11.32
N LEU A 286 19.73 -15.45 11.75
CA LEU A 286 18.72 -14.77 12.57
C LEU A 286 17.37 -14.74 11.85
N GLY A 287 17.33 -14.30 10.59
CA GLY A 287 16.12 -14.31 9.78
C GLY A 287 15.47 -15.70 9.70
N CYS A 288 16.25 -16.74 9.43
CA CYS A 288 15.75 -18.12 9.35
C CYS A 288 15.19 -18.65 10.68
N THR A 289 15.81 -18.28 11.81
CA THR A 289 15.35 -18.72 13.15
C THR A 289 14.11 -17.95 13.63
N GLN A 290 14.01 -16.66 13.29
CA GLN A 290 12.93 -15.79 13.75
C GLN A 290 11.70 -15.83 12.83
N SER A 291 11.79 -16.39 11.62
CA SER A 291 10.67 -16.46 10.69
C SER A 291 9.63 -17.53 11.01
N ASP A 292 10.02 -18.54 11.80
CA ASP A 292 9.18 -19.69 12.13
C ASP A 292 8.65 -19.59 13.57
N PHE A 293 7.45 -20.11 13.78
CA PHE A 293 6.81 -20.17 15.10
C PHE A 293 6.57 -21.64 15.50
N PRO A 294 6.87 -22.05 16.75
CA PRO A 294 7.41 -21.24 17.84
C PRO A 294 8.87 -20.81 17.61
N THR A 295 9.20 -19.64 18.14
CA THR A 295 10.53 -19.05 17.94
C THR A 295 11.54 -19.65 18.90
N GLU A 296 12.70 -20.04 18.36
CA GLU A 296 13.84 -20.49 19.15
C GLU A 296 14.62 -19.29 19.72
N PRO A 297 15.18 -19.39 20.95
CA PRO A 297 15.94 -18.29 21.55
C PRO A 297 17.18 -17.94 20.71
N SER A 298 17.55 -16.66 20.65
CA SER A 298 18.71 -16.13 19.91
C SER A 298 20.05 -16.78 20.30
N SER A 299 20.13 -17.45 21.45
CA SER A 299 21.31 -18.20 21.88
C SER A 299 21.61 -19.46 21.02
N SER A 300 20.68 -19.90 20.17
CA SER A 300 20.82 -21.09 19.31
C SER A 300 21.21 -20.78 17.86
N LEU A 301 21.50 -19.51 17.52
CA LEU A 301 21.86 -19.04 16.16
C LEU A 301 22.98 -19.83 15.46
N VAL A 302 23.84 -20.52 16.22
CA VAL A 302 25.01 -21.26 15.69
C VAL A 302 24.71 -22.75 15.43
N ARG A 303 23.63 -23.32 16.00
CA ARG A 303 23.51 -24.80 16.14
C ARG A 303 22.48 -25.50 15.25
N HIS A 304 21.58 -24.77 14.58
CA HIS A 304 20.55 -25.37 13.75
C HIS A 304 20.89 -25.27 12.26
N SER A 305 20.82 -26.42 11.59
CA SER A 305 20.89 -26.50 10.14
C SER A 305 19.66 -25.82 9.54
N ILE A 306 19.88 -24.87 8.63
CA ILE A 306 18.80 -24.19 7.91
C ILE A 306 18.23 -25.16 6.86
N GLU A 307 16.92 -25.38 6.91
CA GLU A 307 16.22 -26.09 5.84
C GLU A 307 16.16 -25.23 4.57
N PRO A 308 16.41 -25.79 3.37
CA PRO A 308 16.36 -25.01 2.13
C PRO A 308 15.01 -24.36 1.84
N ASP A 309 13.90 -24.95 2.30
CA ASP A 309 12.55 -24.41 2.16
C ASP A 309 12.07 -23.66 3.41
N ASN A 310 13.00 -23.19 4.26
CA ASN A 310 12.70 -22.29 5.37
C ASN A 310 11.95 -21.04 4.88
N HIS A 311 11.00 -20.57 5.69
CA HIS A 311 10.09 -19.49 5.31
C HIS A 311 10.82 -18.17 4.97
N PHE A 312 11.84 -17.80 5.76
CA PHE A 312 12.67 -16.63 5.46
C PHE A 312 13.36 -16.77 4.10
N MET A 313 13.95 -17.93 3.81
CA MET A 313 14.65 -18.16 2.54
C MET A 313 13.72 -17.99 1.34
N LEU A 314 12.55 -18.62 1.38
CA LEU A 314 11.56 -18.53 0.30
C LEU A 314 11.10 -17.09 0.09
N LYS A 315 10.81 -16.38 1.18
CA LYS A 315 10.40 -14.97 1.16
C LYS A 315 11.50 -14.06 0.65
N TYR A 316 12.71 -14.20 1.17
CA TYR A 316 13.83 -13.35 0.82
C TYR A 316 14.25 -13.52 -0.64
N VAL A 317 14.28 -14.75 -1.18
CA VAL A 317 14.62 -14.97 -2.60
C VAL A 317 13.64 -14.23 -3.51
N VAL A 318 12.34 -14.29 -3.21
CA VAL A 318 11.30 -13.57 -3.97
C VAL A 318 11.42 -12.06 -3.76
N PHE A 319 11.67 -11.62 -2.53
CA PHE A 319 11.91 -10.21 -2.21
C PHE A 319 13.10 -9.65 -2.99
N HIS A 320 14.24 -10.34 -2.94
CA HIS A 320 15.47 -10.00 -3.65
C HIS A 320 15.24 -9.92 -5.15
N HIS A 321 14.55 -10.89 -5.74
CA HIS A 321 14.19 -10.91 -7.16
C HIS A 321 13.42 -9.65 -7.57
N PHE A 322 12.32 -9.33 -6.88
CA PHE A 322 11.51 -8.16 -7.25
C PHE A 322 12.16 -6.81 -6.91
N ARG A 323 12.92 -6.72 -5.81
CA ARG A 323 13.71 -5.50 -5.52
C ARG A 323 14.79 -5.27 -6.58
N SER A 324 15.44 -6.33 -7.05
CA SER A 324 16.46 -6.24 -8.12
C SER A 324 15.87 -5.81 -9.46
N LEU A 325 14.60 -6.14 -9.72
CA LEU A 325 13.82 -5.66 -10.87
C LEU A 325 13.29 -4.23 -10.70
N GLY A 326 13.54 -3.58 -9.56
CA GLY A 326 13.14 -2.20 -9.29
C GLY A 326 11.74 -2.02 -8.71
N TRP A 327 11.03 -3.11 -8.36
CA TRP A 327 9.74 -3.01 -7.69
C TRP A 327 9.91 -2.59 -6.23
N VAL A 328 8.92 -1.85 -5.71
CA VAL A 328 8.76 -1.64 -4.27
C VAL A 328 7.90 -2.78 -3.73
N VAL A 329 8.50 -3.61 -2.89
CA VAL A 329 7.89 -4.83 -2.33
C VAL A 329 7.39 -4.53 -0.92
N ARG A 330 6.13 -4.86 -0.61
CA ARG A 330 5.53 -4.62 0.71
C ARG A 330 4.78 -5.85 1.22
N PRO A 331 4.67 -6.08 2.54
CA PRO A 331 3.89 -7.18 3.08
C PRO A 331 2.43 -7.19 2.60
N GLY A 332 1.95 -8.35 2.18
CA GLY A 332 0.64 -8.52 1.55
C GLY A 332 -0.47 -9.03 2.47
N ILE A 333 -0.22 -9.16 3.77
CA ILE A 333 -1.14 -9.83 4.73
C ILE A 333 -2.57 -9.26 4.70
N LYS A 334 -2.71 -7.95 4.45
CA LYS A 334 -4.01 -7.25 4.33
C LYS A 334 -4.88 -7.77 3.18
N PHE A 335 -4.28 -8.46 2.21
CA PHE A 335 -4.95 -9.02 1.05
C PHE A 335 -4.74 -10.54 0.94
N ALA A 336 -4.42 -11.22 2.05
CA ALA A 336 -4.17 -12.67 2.08
C ALA A 336 -3.09 -13.12 1.05
N CYS A 337 -2.07 -12.29 0.84
CA CYS A 337 -0.95 -12.57 -0.04
C CYS A 337 0.38 -12.33 0.69
N ASP A 338 1.48 -12.88 0.19
CA ASP A 338 2.79 -12.73 0.84
C ASP A 338 3.33 -11.32 0.65
N TYR A 339 3.32 -10.86 -0.61
CA TYR A 339 3.80 -9.53 -0.98
C TYR A 339 2.86 -8.78 -1.92
N LEU A 340 3.02 -7.47 -1.94
CA LEU A 340 2.43 -6.53 -2.88
C LEU A 340 3.55 -5.84 -3.65
N LEU A 341 3.38 -5.72 -4.96
CA LEU A 341 4.33 -5.00 -5.81
C LEU A 341 3.76 -3.63 -6.23
N TYR A 342 4.57 -2.60 -6.00
CA TYR A 342 4.32 -1.24 -6.46
C TYR A 342 5.41 -0.83 -7.45
N LEU A 343 5.02 -0.22 -8.57
CA LEU A 343 5.97 0.22 -9.57
C LEU A 343 6.87 1.36 -9.06
N ARG A 344 6.27 2.40 -8.48
CA ARG A 344 7.00 3.55 -7.89
C ARG A 344 6.86 3.67 -6.37
N GLY A 345 5.89 2.99 -5.79
CA GLY A 345 5.64 2.97 -4.35
C GLY A 345 4.24 3.46 -3.95
N PRO A 346 3.85 3.26 -2.67
CA PRO A 346 2.49 3.52 -2.18
C PRO A 346 2.03 4.98 -2.25
N ALA A 347 2.95 5.95 -2.30
CA ALA A 347 2.61 7.37 -2.41
C ALA A 347 2.07 7.76 -3.80
N PHE A 348 2.36 6.96 -4.84
CA PHE A 348 2.04 7.28 -6.23
C PHE A 348 0.84 6.50 -6.76
N THR A 349 0.89 5.18 -6.63
CA THR A 349 -0.10 4.26 -7.21
C THR A 349 -0.44 3.15 -6.23
N HIS A 350 -1.58 2.50 -6.44
CA HIS A 350 -1.88 1.25 -5.75
C HIS A 350 -0.94 0.13 -6.20
N ALA A 351 -0.86 -0.94 -5.40
CA ALA A 351 -0.13 -2.14 -5.78
C ALA A 351 -0.77 -2.77 -7.02
N GLU A 352 0.04 -3.15 -8.00
CA GLU A 352 -0.41 -3.74 -9.26
C GLU A 352 -0.55 -5.26 -9.14
N PHE A 353 0.43 -5.90 -8.51
CA PHE A 353 0.49 -7.34 -8.32
C PHE A 353 0.39 -7.73 -6.85
N ALA A 354 -0.30 -8.84 -6.60
CA ALA A 354 -0.32 -9.56 -5.34
C ALA A 354 0.42 -10.88 -5.53
N ILE A 355 1.45 -11.13 -4.74
CA ILE A 355 2.33 -12.30 -4.85
C ILE A 355 1.89 -13.39 -3.89
N MET A 356 1.89 -14.62 -4.38
CA MET A 356 1.78 -15.82 -3.58
C MET A 356 2.97 -16.73 -3.86
N ILE A 357 3.74 -17.05 -2.82
CA ILE A 357 4.95 -17.85 -2.89
C ILE A 357 4.60 -19.33 -2.72
N ILE A 358 5.10 -20.15 -3.62
CA ILE A 358 4.87 -21.60 -3.64
C ILE A 358 6.23 -22.30 -3.79
N PRO A 359 6.63 -23.17 -2.84
CA PRO A 359 7.84 -23.95 -3.01
C PRO A 359 7.64 -25.01 -4.12
N ALA A 360 8.63 -25.16 -4.97
CA ALA A 360 8.70 -26.13 -6.04
C ALA A 360 9.91 -27.05 -5.83
N TYR A 361 9.66 -28.36 -5.81
CA TYR A 361 10.67 -29.37 -5.52
C TYR A 361 11.00 -30.15 -6.81
N SER A 362 11.70 -29.49 -7.73
CA SER A 362 12.03 -30.06 -9.04
C SER A 362 13.34 -30.85 -9.06
N ASP A 363 14.24 -30.65 -8.10
CA ASP A 363 15.52 -31.35 -8.02
C ASP A 363 15.34 -32.86 -7.72
N PRO A 364 16.09 -33.76 -8.39
CA PRO A 364 16.03 -35.21 -8.14
C PRO A 364 16.19 -35.61 -6.68
N TYR A 365 16.95 -34.84 -5.88
CA TYR A 365 17.14 -35.04 -4.44
C TYR A 365 15.81 -35.19 -3.67
N TRP A 366 14.78 -34.42 -4.06
CA TRP A 366 13.48 -34.42 -3.39
C TRP A 366 12.62 -35.65 -3.74
N SER A 367 12.86 -36.22 -4.92
CA SER A 367 12.21 -37.46 -5.38
C SER A 367 12.97 -38.74 -5.02
N ALA A 368 14.16 -38.62 -4.41
CA ALA A 368 15.06 -39.76 -4.15
C ALA A 368 14.49 -40.81 -3.17
N THR A 369 13.53 -40.44 -2.33
CA THR A 369 12.88 -41.34 -1.37
C THR A 369 11.39 -41.07 -1.33
N SER A 370 10.56 -42.11 -1.25
CA SER A 370 9.10 -41.99 -1.18
C SER A 370 8.64 -41.05 -0.07
N ALA A 371 9.21 -41.20 1.13
CA ALA A 371 8.92 -40.33 2.27
C ALA A 371 9.22 -38.84 2.01
N ARG A 372 10.33 -38.53 1.31
CA ARG A 372 10.67 -37.14 0.95
C ARG A 372 9.73 -36.59 -0.12
N ALA A 373 9.42 -37.40 -1.12
CA ALA A 373 8.48 -37.02 -2.17
C ALA A 373 7.09 -36.72 -1.60
N GLU A 374 6.62 -37.53 -0.65
CA GLU A 374 5.36 -37.31 0.07
C GLU A 374 5.38 -36.02 0.92
N ALA A 375 6.47 -35.78 1.67
CA ALA A 375 6.62 -34.55 2.44
C ALA A 375 6.64 -33.29 1.55
N CYS A 376 7.39 -33.32 0.44
CA CYS A 376 7.44 -32.22 -0.53
C CYS A 376 6.09 -32.00 -1.21
N LYS A 377 5.38 -33.09 -1.54
CA LYS A 377 4.02 -33.01 -2.06
C LYS A 377 3.09 -32.36 -1.06
N ALA A 378 3.15 -32.71 0.23
CA ALA A 378 2.33 -32.07 1.26
C ALA A 378 2.63 -30.56 1.40
N LYS A 379 3.92 -30.16 1.38
CA LYS A 379 4.32 -28.75 1.47
C LYS A 379 3.90 -27.92 0.24
N SER A 380 3.94 -28.51 -0.96
CA SER A 380 3.59 -27.84 -2.23
C SER A 380 2.11 -27.93 -2.61
N GLN A 381 1.36 -28.88 -2.04
CA GLN A 381 -0.02 -29.12 -2.40
C GLN A 381 -0.90 -27.92 -2.04
N ARG A 382 -1.67 -27.48 -3.03
CA ARG A 382 -2.70 -26.45 -2.90
C ARG A 382 -3.96 -26.96 -3.57
N ASP A 383 -5.09 -26.81 -2.89
CA ASP A 383 -6.38 -27.23 -3.42
C ASP A 383 -7.04 -26.10 -4.23
N TRP A 384 -8.04 -26.47 -5.03
CA TRP A 384 -8.81 -25.49 -5.81
C TRP A 384 -9.54 -24.48 -4.93
N TRP A 385 -9.93 -24.86 -3.71
CA TRP A 385 -10.57 -23.95 -2.75
C TRP A 385 -9.62 -22.87 -2.25
N TRP A 386 -8.37 -23.20 -1.94
CA TRP A 386 -7.33 -22.22 -1.65
C TRP A 386 -7.16 -21.24 -2.81
N LEU A 387 -7.03 -21.73 -4.04
CA LEU A 387 -6.83 -20.87 -5.21
C LEU A 387 -8.06 -19.97 -5.46
N HIS A 388 -9.27 -20.50 -5.35
CA HIS A 388 -10.50 -19.73 -5.50
C HIS A 388 -10.65 -18.65 -4.42
N ARG A 389 -10.34 -18.95 -3.15
CA ARG A 389 -10.37 -17.98 -2.05
C ARG A 389 -9.38 -16.84 -2.31
N LEU A 390 -8.16 -17.17 -2.71
CA LEU A 390 -7.14 -16.19 -3.01
C LEU A 390 -7.54 -15.30 -4.20
N ASN A 391 -7.98 -15.92 -5.30
CA ASN A 391 -8.43 -15.20 -6.49
C ASN A 391 -9.65 -14.30 -6.22
N ARG A 392 -10.59 -14.73 -5.36
CA ARG A 392 -11.74 -13.91 -4.95
C ARG A 392 -11.30 -12.64 -4.23
N VAL A 393 -10.34 -12.74 -3.31
CA VAL A 393 -9.82 -11.56 -2.59
C VAL A 393 -9.15 -10.61 -3.58
N GLN A 394 -8.25 -11.12 -4.43
CA GLN A 394 -7.51 -10.26 -5.36
C GLN A 394 -8.40 -9.57 -6.40
N THR A 395 -9.40 -10.27 -6.93
CA THR A 395 -10.35 -9.69 -7.88
C THR A 395 -11.20 -8.59 -7.24
N GLN A 396 -11.59 -8.74 -5.96
CA GLN A 396 -12.34 -7.70 -5.23
C GLN A 396 -11.52 -6.44 -4.97
N VAL A 397 -10.20 -6.58 -4.77
CA VAL A 397 -9.30 -5.43 -4.55
C VAL A 397 -8.54 -5.00 -5.81
N HIS A 398 -8.98 -5.49 -6.98
CA HIS A 398 -8.45 -5.18 -8.31
C HIS A 398 -6.92 -5.34 -8.44
N LYS A 399 -6.37 -6.42 -7.89
CA LYS A 399 -4.95 -6.78 -8.03
C LYS A 399 -4.79 -7.97 -8.96
N THR A 400 -3.72 -7.98 -9.74
CA THR A 400 -3.35 -9.14 -10.53
C THR A 400 -2.63 -10.14 -9.63
N LEU A 401 -3.17 -11.36 -9.53
CA LEU A 401 -2.55 -12.42 -8.74
C LEU A 401 -1.35 -12.99 -9.50
N LEU A 402 -0.19 -13.04 -8.84
CA LEU A 402 1.06 -13.59 -9.35
C LEU A 402 1.45 -14.77 -8.46
N LEU A 403 1.48 -15.97 -9.05
CA LEU A 403 1.95 -17.18 -8.38
C LEU A 403 3.45 -17.31 -8.66
N ILE A 404 4.24 -17.33 -7.60
CA ILE A 404 5.69 -17.38 -7.67
C ILE A 404 6.15 -18.74 -7.19
N TYR A 405 6.68 -19.53 -8.11
CA TYR A 405 7.25 -20.83 -7.80
C TYR A 405 8.73 -20.67 -7.52
N VAL A 406 9.15 -21.00 -6.30
CA VAL A 406 10.56 -20.98 -5.89
C VAL A 406 11.09 -22.40 -5.96
N GLU A 407 12.02 -22.66 -6.86
CA GLU A 407 12.71 -23.94 -6.95
C GLU A 407 13.66 -24.09 -5.76
N VAL A 408 13.34 -25.06 -4.90
CA VAL A 408 14.07 -25.31 -3.66
C VAL A 408 15.28 -26.21 -3.96
N PRO A 409 16.51 -25.76 -3.69
CA PRO A 409 17.71 -26.55 -3.92
C PRO A 409 17.89 -27.63 -2.84
N PRO A 410 18.73 -28.65 -3.08
CA PRO A 410 19.13 -29.60 -2.04
C PRO A 410 19.75 -28.92 -0.81
N PRO A 411 19.74 -29.58 0.37
CA PRO A 411 20.36 -29.08 1.59
C PRO A 411 21.78 -28.57 1.38
N TRP A 412 21.99 -27.32 1.78
CA TRP A 412 23.27 -26.62 1.65
C TRP A 412 23.88 -26.27 3.02
N ASP A 413 23.05 -26.06 4.05
CA ASP A 413 23.51 -25.94 5.43
C ASP A 413 23.66 -27.35 6.03
N GLY A 414 24.78 -27.63 6.72
CA GLY A 414 25.04 -28.93 7.36
C GLY A 414 25.71 -30.02 6.48
N CYS A 415 25.93 -29.79 5.18
CA CYS A 415 26.63 -30.76 4.30
C CYS A 415 28.16 -30.60 4.25
N ALA A 416 28.73 -29.58 4.90
CA ALA A 416 30.17 -29.39 4.90
C ALA A 416 30.83 -30.23 6.00
N LYS A 417 31.61 -31.25 5.59
CA LYS A 417 32.54 -32.00 6.45
C LYS A 417 33.76 -31.17 6.89
N GLU A 418 33.79 -29.87 6.60
CA GLU A 418 34.89 -28.96 6.90
C GLU A 418 34.30 -27.58 7.22
N ASP A 419 34.93 -26.85 8.14
CA ASP A 419 34.65 -25.47 8.55
C ASP A 419 34.80 -24.43 7.41
N LYS A 420 34.26 -24.71 6.21
CA LYS A 420 34.13 -23.72 5.16
C LYS A 420 32.91 -22.87 5.46
N GLU A 421 33.16 -21.59 5.71
CA GLU A 421 32.11 -20.61 5.92
C GLU A 421 31.10 -20.66 4.77
N VAL A 422 29.81 -20.64 5.12
CA VAL A 422 28.73 -20.64 4.14
C VAL A 422 28.70 -19.28 3.45
N ASP A 423 29.08 -19.22 2.17
CA ASP A 423 28.91 -18.03 1.36
C ASP A 423 27.44 -17.85 0.99
N VAL A 424 26.86 -16.77 1.50
CA VAL A 424 25.47 -16.34 1.24
C VAL A 424 25.21 -16.21 -0.26
N GLY A 425 26.17 -15.68 -1.04
CA GLY A 425 26.00 -15.47 -2.47
C GLY A 425 25.82 -16.78 -3.23
N ASP A 426 26.61 -17.79 -2.88
CA ASP A 426 26.52 -19.11 -3.49
C ASP A 426 25.29 -19.89 -3.04
N VAL A 427 24.76 -19.63 -1.84
CA VAL A 427 23.46 -20.17 -1.42
C VAL A 427 22.33 -19.58 -2.27
N LEU A 428 22.26 -18.26 -2.41
CA LEU A 428 21.17 -17.59 -3.13
C LEU A 428 21.14 -17.96 -4.62
N LYS A 429 22.31 -18.16 -5.26
CA LYS A 429 22.40 -18.60 -6.67
C LYS A 429 21.75 -19.96 -6.93
N ARG A 430 21.58 -20.81 -5.92
CA ARG A 430 20.98 -22.15 -6.06
C ARG A 430 19.45 -22.11 -6.14
N TYR A 431 18.83 -20.99 -5.75
CA TYR A 431 17.38 -20.82 -5.83
C TYR A 431 17.01 -20.23 -7.19
N HIS A 432 15.93 -20.74 -7.78
CA HIS A 432 15.37 -20.20 -9.01
C HIS A 432 13.91 -19.78 -8.80
N VAL A 433 13.53 -18.66 -9.41
CA VAL A 433 12.18 -18.09 -9.29
C VAL A 433 11.49 -18.18 -10.63
N ARG A 434 10.27 -18.72 -10.65
CA ARG A 434 9.39 -18.75 -11.82
C ARG A 434 8.11 -17.98 -11.55
N GLU A 435 7.77 -17.07 -12.45
CA GLU A 435 6.62 -16.19 -12.33
C GLU A 435 5.45 -16.67 -13.18
N PHE A 436 4.27 -16.80 -12.57
CA PHE A 436 3.04 -17.17 -13.28
C PHE A 436 1.93 -16.18 -12.98
N VAL A 437 1.51 -15.46 -14.01
CA VAL A 437 0.42 -14.48 -13.91
C VAL A 437 -0.92 -15.22 -13.98
N TRP A 438 -1.67 -15.19 -12.88
CA TRP A 438 -3.02 -15.73 -12.86
C TRP A 438 -4.02 -14.69 -13.37
N ARG A 439 -4.60 -14.97 -14.54
CA ARG A 439 -5.64 -14.14 -15.16
C ARG A 439 -6.85 -14.98 -15.48
N ARG A 440 -8.04 -14.38 -15.39
CA ARG A 440 -9.27 -15.00 -15.89
C ARG A 440 -9.09 -15.29 -17.37
N TRP A 441 -9.23 -16.55 -17.75
CA TRP A 441 -9.27 -16.91 -19.15
C TRP A 441 -10.50 -16.29 -19.80
N SER A 442 -10.29 -15.49 -20.85
CA SER A 442 -11.35 -14.87 -21.64
C SER A 442 -11.28 -15.43 -23.05
N PRO A 443 -12.33 -16.13 -23.53
CA PRO A 443 -12.34 -16.70 -24.88
C PRO A 443 -12.07 -15.66 -25.97
N ASN A 444 -12.42 -14.39 -25.76
CA ASN A 444 -12.23 -13.33 -26.74
C ASN A 444 -10.80 -12.76 -26.77
N ARG A 445 -9.97 -13.01 -25.75
CA ARG A 445 -8.61 -12.46 -25.63
C ARG A 445 -7.51 -13.52 -25.61
N ASN A 446 -7.83 -14.78 -25.31
CA ASN A 446 -6.87 -15.84 -25.00
C ASN A 446 -7.10 -17.10 -25.86
N ARG A 447 -7.62 -16.93 -27.08
CA ARG A 447 -7.94 -18.04 -28.00
C ARG A 447 -6.76 -18.44 -28.88
N ASP A 448 -5.79 -17.54 -29.00
CA ASP A 448 -4.49 -17.75 -29.64
C ASP A 448 -3.47 -18.22 -28.58
#